data_AF-A0A4P7WT57-F1
#
_entry.id   AF-A0A4P7WT57-F1
#
_cell.length_a   1.000
_cell.length_b   1.000
_cell.length_c   1.000
_cell.angle_alpha   90.00
_cell.angle_beta   90.00
_cell.angle_gamma   90.00
#
_symmetry.space_group_name_H-M   'P 1'
#
loop_
_entity.id
_entity.type
_entity.pdbx_description
1 polymer ?
#
loop_
_entity_poly.entity_id
_entity_poly.type
_entity_poly.pdbx_seq_one_letter_code
_entity_poly.pdbx_strand_id
1 'polypeptide(L)'
;MINKITKGLLIVVILFLLIKVSCVILRPRGDARVFLGLKFNPSQENIINQYDEETEGKYPILYSDEIMLRGENILLFIFKIPYLLYLSIIGILIIIKFKFLKNKNTL
;
A
#
# COMPACT_ATOMS: atom_id res chain seq x y z
N MET A 1 26.84 1.28 -5.19
CA MET A 1 25.69 0.49 -5.67
C MET A 1 24.59 0.36 -4.62
N ILE A 2 24.92 -0.07 -3.40
CA ILE A 2 23.99 -0.27 -2.27
C ILE A 2 23.10 0.95 -2.00
N ASN A 3 23.66 2.17 -1.98
CA ASN A 3 22.89 3.40 -1.75
C ASN A 3 21.83 3.71 -2.83
N LYS A 4 22.02 3.25 -4.08
CA LYS A 4 21.01 3.41 -5.13
C LYS A 4 19.86 2.42 -4.91
N ILE A 5 20.18 1.18 -4.53
CA ILE A 5 19.20 0.12 -4.23
C ILE A 5 18.36 0.51 -3.02
N THR A 6 18.97 0.96 -1.92
CA THR A 6 18.23 1.36 -0.71
C THR A 6 17.30 2.55 -0.97
N LYS A 7 17.71 3.52 -1.80
CA LYS A 7 16.85 4.63 -2.21
C LYS A 7 15.66 4.15 -3.04
N GLY A 8 15.90 3.29 -4.03
CA GLY A 8 14.81 2.71 -4.83
C GLY A 8 13.81 1.94 -3.98
N LEU A 9 14.30 1.12 -3.06
CA LEU A 9 13.46 0.32 -2.17
C LEU A 9 12.64 1.21 -1.22
N LEU A 10 13.24 2.28 -0.69
CA LEU A 10 12.54 3.27 0.13
C LEU A 10 11.38 3.94 -0.64
N ILE A 11 11.62 4.34 -1.89
CA ILE A 11 10.59 4.94 -2.75
C ILE A 11 9.43 3.96 -2.97
N VAL A 12 9.74 2.70 -3.28
CA VAL A 12 8.71 1.66 -3.50
C VAL A 12 7.87 1.42 -2.24
N VAL A 13 8.51 1.32 -1.06
CA VAL A 13 7.81 1.10 0.21
C VAL A 13 6.92 2.30 0.56
N ILE A 14 7.39 3.53 0.31
CA ILE A 14 6.58 4.75 0.50
C ILE A 14 5.39 4.76 -0.47
N LEU A 15 5.59 4.39 -1.73
CA LEU A 15 4.51 4.33 -2.72
C LEU A 15 3.42 3.33 -2.29
N PHE A 16 3.79 2.15 -1.82
CA PHE A 16 2.85 1.17 -1.29
C PHE A 16 2.11 1.66 -0.05
N LEU A 17 2.80 2.38 0.84
CA LEU A 17 2.17 2.98 2.01
C LEU A 17 1.14 4.05 1.59
N LEU A 18 1.47 4.90 0.61
CA LEU A 18 0.54 5.91 0.09
C LEU A 18 -0.71 5.26 -0.53
N ILE A 19 -0.53 4.21 -1.34
CA ILE A 19 -1.64 3.43 -1.90
C ILE A 19 -2.51 2.86 -0.77
N LYS A 20 -1.90 2.25 0.25
CA LYS A 20 -2.63 1.65 1.38
C LYS A 20 -3.41 2.67 2.21
N VAL A 21 -2.88 3.89 2.37
CA VAL A 21 -3.51 4.97 3.16
C VAL A 21 -4.61 5.71 2.37
N SER A 22 -4.55 5.70 1.03
CA SER A 22 -5.45 6.48 0.17
C SER A 22 -6.56 5.65 -0.47
N CYS A 23 -6.35 4.34 -0.62
CA CYS A 23 -7.30 3.42 -1.25
C CYS A 23 -7.87 2.45 -0.21
N VAL A 24 -9.09 1.94 -0.42
CA VAL A 24 -9.71 0.83 0.30
C VAL A 24 -10.18 -0.21 -0.71
N ILE A 25 -10.01 -1.50 -0.37
CA ILE A 25 -10.58 -2.60 -1.14
C ILE A 25 -12.02 -2.82 -0.70
N LEU A 26 -12.95 -2.73 -1.65
CA LEU A 26 -14.37 -3.00 -1.47
C LEU A 26 -14.74 -4.26 -2.24
N ARG A 27 -15.53 -5.15 -1.64
CA ARG A 27 -16.05 -6.36 -2.29
C ARG A 27 -17.56 -6.47 -2.06
N PRO A 28 -18.41 -6.57 -3.11
CA PRO A 28 -19.82 -6.81 -2.92
C PRO A 28 -20.05 -8.24 -2.40
N ARG A 29 -21.12 -8.44 -1.62
CA ARG A 29 -21.42 -9.78 -1.06
C ARG A 29 -21.82 -10.83 -2.11
N GLY A 30 -22.22 -10.43 -3.31
CA GLY A 30 -22.67 -11.31 -4.39
C GLY A 30 -21.68 -11.54 -5.56
N ASP A 31 -20.62 -10.74 -5.65
CA ASP A 31 -19.62 -10.84 -6.71
C ASP A 31 -18.20 -10.80 -6.11
N ALA A 32 -17.39 -11.81 -6.42
CA ALA A 32 -16.02 -11.91 -5.92
C ALA A 32 -15.06 -10.90 -6.57
N ARG A 33 -15.52 -10.11 -7.55
CA ARG A 33 -14.72 -9.05 -8.17
C ARG A 33 -14.38 -7.95 -7.16
N VAL A 34 -13.11 -7.54 -7.19
CA VAL A 34 -12.58 -6.48 -6.33
C VAL A 34 -12.85 -5.10 -6.93
N PHE A 35 -13.35 -4.18 -6.11
CA PHE A 35 -13.47 -2.76 -6.43
C PHE A 35 -12.51 -1.93 -5.58
N LEU A 36 -12.00 -0.84 -6.15
CA LEU A 36 -11.16 0.12 -5.46
C LEU A 36 -11.97 1.38 -5.13
N GLY A 37 -12.10 1.67 -3.83
CA GLY A 37 -12.60 2.95 -3.34
C GLY A 37 -11.46 3.85 -2.90
N LEU A 38 -11.54 5.16 -3.14
CA LEU A 38 -10.59 6.10 -2.52
C LEU A 38 -11.13 6.53 -1.15
N LYS A 39 -10.33 6.35 -0.10
CA LYS A 39 -10.63 6.81 1.25
C LYS A 39 -9.36 7.44 1.84
N PHE A 40 -9.38 8.75 2.01
CA PHE A 40 -8.33 9.47 2.72
C PHE A 40 -8.63 9.45 4.23
N ASN A 41 -8.13 8.43 4.94
CA ASN A 41 -8.15 8.42 6.40
C ASN A 41 -6.92 7.69 6.97
N PRO A 42 -5.90 8.42 7.47
CA PRO A 42 -4.61 7.86 7.86
C PRO A 42 -4.62 6.99 9.13
N SER A 43 -5.79 6.83 9.76
CA SER A 43 -5.90 6.30 11.12
C SER A 43 -6.46 4.89 11.22
N GLN A 44 -7.04 4.35 10.14
CA GLN A 44 -7.75 3.07 10.18
C GLN A 44 -7.07 2.05 9.27
N GLU A 45 -6.74 0.90 9.84
CA GLU A 45 -6.31 -0.26 9.06
C GLU A 45 -7.43 -0.66 8.09
N ASN A 46 -7.09 -0.72 6.81
CA ASN A 46 -8.06 -1.10 5.80
C ASN A 46 -8.38 -2.58 5.92
N ILE A 47 -9.48 -2.85 6.60
CA ILE A 47 -10.18 -4.12 6.55
C ILE A 47 -10.91 -4.13 5.20
N ILE A 48 -10.74 -5.20 4.42
CA ILE A 48 -11.49 -5.40 3.17
C ILE A 48 -12.98 -5.26 3.52
N ASN A 49 -13.62 -4.19 3.08
CA ASN A 49 -15.00 -3.92 3.45
C ASN A 49 -15.91 -4.66 2.50
N GLN A 50 -16.69 -5.58 3.06
CA GLN A 50 -17.78 -6.22 2.34
C GLN A 50 -19.02 -5.33 2.43
N TYR A 51 -19.68 -5.08 1.31
CA TYR A 51 -20.91 -4.30 1.27
C TYR A 51 -22.01 -5.03 0.51
N ASP A 52 -23.25 -4.82 0.93
CA ASP A 52 -24.42 -5.15 0.12
C ASP A 52 -24.54 -4.05 -0.96
N GLU A 53 -24.96 -4.41 -2.17
CA GLU A 53 -24.91 -3.59 -3.40
C GLU A 53 -25.39 -2.13 -3.26
N GLU A 54 -26.15 -1.81 -2.21
CA GLU A 54 -26.78 -0.52 -1.93
C GLU A 54 -25.89 0.59 -1.33
N THR A 55 -24.60 0.37 -0.99
CA THR A 55 -23.74 1.50 -0.54
C THR A 55 -23.20 2.34 -1.70
N GLU A 56 -24.10 2.93 -2.49
CA GLU A 56 -23.77 4.10 -3.30
C GLU A 56 -23.55 5.32 -2.36
N GLY A 57 -22.43 6.02 -2.52
CA GLY A 57 -22.25 7.37 -1.97
C GLY A 57 -21.24 7.57 -0.83
N LYS A 58 -20.61 6.53 -0.27
CA LYS A 58 -19.53 6.72 0.74
C LYS A 58 -18.13 6.89 0.15
N TYR A 59 -17.85 6.32 -1.02
CA TYR A 59 -16.55 6.34 -1.67
C TYR A 59 -16.72 6.49 -3.19
N PRO A 60 -15.85 7.25 -3.88
CA PRO A 60 -15.77 7.16 -5.33
C PRO A 60 -15.23 5.75 -5.69
N ILE A 61 -16.03 4.98 -6.41
CA ILE A 61 -15.73 3.59 -6.81
C ILE A 61 -15.13 3.61 -8.22
N LEU A 62 -13.98 2.96 -8.38
CA LEU A 62 -13.37 2.70 -9.68
C LEU A 62 -13.75 1.28 -10.12
N TYR A 63 -14.50 1.18 -11.22
CA TYR A 63 -14.89 -0.08 -11.85
C TYR A 63 -13.72 -0.69 -12.65
N SER A 64 -13.66 -2.01 -12.72
CA SER A 64 -12.48 -2.77 -13.15
C SER A 64 -12.83 -3.83 -14.20
N ASP A 65 -12.22 -3.73 -15.40
CA ASP A 65 -12.28 -4.77 -16.47
C ASP A 65 -11.37 -5.98 -16.18
N GLU A 66 -11.52 -7.07 -16.95
CA GLU A 66 -10.81 -8.36 -16.77
C GLU A 66 -9.27 -8.26 -16.66
N ILE A 67 -8.65 -7.22 -17.24
CA ILE A 67 -7.20 -6.97 -17.16
C ILE A 67 -6.75 -6.64 -15.72
N MET A 68 -7.65 -6.15 -14.86
CA MET A 68 -7.37 -5.79 -13.46
C MET A 68 -7.35 -6.97 -12.49
N LEU A 69 -7.76 -8.18 -12.91
CA LEU A 69 -7.58 -9.43 -12.12
C LEU A 69 -6.10 -9.69 -11.75
N ARG A 70 -5.16 -9.23 -12.60
CA ARG A 70 -3.71 -9.30 -12.29
C ARG A 70 -3.27 -8.27 -11.25
N GLY A 71 -3.91 -7.10 -11.22
CA GLY A 71 -3.67 -6.05 -10.22
C GLY A 71 -4.20 -6.42 -8.83
N GLU A 72 -5.20 -7.31 -8.75
CA GLU A 72 -5.81 -7.77 -7.50
C GLU A 72 -4.77 -8.35 -6.54
N ASN A 73 -3.94 -9.30 -6.99
CA ASN A 73 -2.96 -9.95 -6.12
C ASN A 73 -1.96 -8.96 -5.51
N ILE A 74 -1.57 -7.93 -6.27
CA ILE A 74 -0.64 -6.89 -5.82
C ILE A 74 -1.33 -6.01 -4.77
N LEU A 75 -2.58 -5.61 -5.02
CA LEU A 75 -3.35 -4.79 -4.08
C LEU A 75 -3.63 -5.58 -2.79
N LEU A 76 -4.12 -6.81 -2.88
CA LEU A 76 -4.32 -7.68 -1.72
C LEU A 76 -3.04 -7.85 -0.92
N PHE A 77 -1.88 -8.00 -1.58
CA PHE A 77 -0.60 -8.05 -0.91
C PHE A 77 -0.30 -6.75 -0.14
N ILE A 78 -0.47 -5.59 -0.78
CA ILE A 78 -0.27 -4.27 -0.14
C ILE A 78 -1.19 -4.10 1.07
N PHE A 79 -2.46 -4.48 0.95
CA PHE A 79 -3.46 -4.32 2.00
C PHE A 79 -3.33 -5.33 3.13
N LYS A 80 -2.85 -6.55 2.87
CA LYS A 80 -2.62 -7.60 3.88
C LYS A 80 -1.46 -7.29 4.83
N ILE A 81 -0.45 -6.55 4.38
CA ILE A 81 0.71 -6.20 5.20
C ILE A 81 0.32 -5.13 6.23
N PRO A 82 0.50 -5.35 7.55
CA PRO A 82 0.19 -4.35 8.56
C PRO A 82 0.98 -3.04 8.39
N TYR A 83 0.36 -1.90 8.74
CA TYR A 83 1.03 -0.59 8.66
C TYR A 83 2.35 -0.54 9.42
N LEU A 84 2.42 -1.19 10.59
CA LEU A 84 3.63 -1.28 11.41
C LEU A 84 4.81 -1.90 10.66
N LEU A 85 4.58 -2.86 9.76
CA LEU A 85 5.64 -3.46 8.95
C LEU A 85 6.20 -2.47 7.93
N TYR A 86 5.34 -1.68 7.27
CA TYR A 86 5.80 -0.59 6.38
C TYR A 86 6.69 0.41 7.13
N LEU A 87 6.25 0.87 8.31
CA LEU A 87 7.01 1.80 9.14
C LEU A 87 8.33 1.21 9.62
N SER A 88 8.33 -0.07 10.00
CA SER A 88 9.54 -0.79 10.43
C SER A 88 10.56 -0.89 9.30
N ILE A 89 10.13 -1.25 8.09
CA ILE A 89 11.00 -1.33 6.91
C ILE A 89 11.58 0.04 6.57
N ILE A 90 10.78 1.10 6.60
CA ILE A 90 11.25 2.49 6.39
C ILE A 90 12.33 2.84 7.41
N GLY A 91 12.09 2.56 8.71
CA GLY A 91 13.07 2.80 9.77
C GLY A 91 14.38 2.06 9.54
N ILE A 92 14.33 0.78 9.20
CA ILE A 92 15.52 -0.05 8.90
C ILE A 92 16.30 0.54 7.71
N LEU A 93 15.62 0.89 6.62
CA LEU A 93 16.26 1.47 5.43
C LEU A 93 16.94 2.81 5.72
N ILE A 94 16.33 3.64 6.57
CA ILE A 94 16.90 4.90 7.02
C ILE A 94 18.16 4.66 7.86
N ILE A 95 18.13 3.74 8.82
CA ILE A 95 19.29 3.38 9.65
C ILE A 95 20.45 2.87 8.78
N ILE A 96 20.17 1.97 7.84
CA ILE A 96 21.18 1.45 6.89
C ILE A 96 21.81 2.61 6.11
N LYS A 97 21.00 3.53 5.59
CA LYS A 97 21.47 4.70 4.85
C LYS A 97 22.38 5.59 5.69
N PHE A 98 22.00 5.88 6.94
CA PHE A 98 22.83 6.69 7.85
C PHE A 98 24.15 6.01 8.20
N LYS A 99 24.13 4.69 8.45
CA LYS A 99 25.36 3.93 8.74
C LYS A 99 26.34 3.95 7.56
N PHE A 100 25.84 3.78 6.33
CA PHE A 100 26.66 3.88 5.12
C PHE A 100 27.20 5.28 4.86
N LEU A 101 26.42 6.33 5.14
CA LEU A 101 26.87 7.71 5.00
C LEU A 101 28.00 8.03 5.98
N LYS A 102 27.86 7.62 7.25
CA LYS A 102 28.88 7.80 8.28
C LYS A 102 30.20 7.12 7.89
N ASN A 103 30.13 5.87 7.42
CA ASN A 103 31.32 5.10 7.01
C ASN A 103 32.06 5.71 5.80
N LYS A 104 31.36 6.46 4.94
CA LYS A 104 31.96 7.16 3.80
C LYS A 104 32.68 8.45 4.21
N ASN A 105 32.29 9.08 5.32
CA ASN A 105 32.90 10.32 5.81
C ASN A 105 34.10 10.08 6.74
N THR A 106 34.38 8.83 7.11
CA THR A 106 35.49 8.41 7.98
C THR A 106 36.65 7.74 7.23
N LEU A 107 36.61 7.74 5.89
CA LEU A 107 37.65 7.28 4.96
C LEU A 107 38.07 8.46 4.08
#